data_AF-A0A1M7LGW5-F1
#
_entry.id   AF-A0A1M7LGW5-F1
#
_cell.length_a   1.000
_cell.length_b   1.000
_cell.length_c   1.000
_cell.angle_alpha   90.00
_cell.angle_beta   90.00
_cell.angle_gamma   90.00
#
_symmetry.space_group_name_H-M   'P 1'
#
loop_
_entity.id
_entity.type
_entity.pdbx_description
1 polymer ?
#
loop_
_entity_poly.entity_id
_entity_poly.type
_entity_poly.pdbx_seq_one_letter_code
_entity_poly.pdbx_strand_id
1 'polypeptide(L)'
;MKHFTVEQRYKLEFLMQQNVSKAQIAVDINVHISSIYREIKRNSDERNSNYRADLASRKCNKRHKEKPKNQCFSNEIKDYVSKLIQADYSPEQIVGKSLKEGINCVCHETIYKFILNDKKNAGDLHKHLRSKVKIYRKRGALKDKRGLIVGRVGIENRPTEVAEKHRFGDLEIDLVIGKDHKGALLTINDRATGMLQMKKIESKDAEIVKKATIE
;
A
#
# COMPACT_ATOMS: atom_id res chain seq x y z
N MET A 1 -21.89 -12.60 14.54
CA MET A 1 -22.40 -12.86 15.91
C MET A 1 -21.76 -11.83 16.83
N LYS A 2 -22.56 -11.00 17.52
CA LYS A 2 -22.04 -9.92 18.39
C LYS A 2 -21.59 -10.51 19.74
N HIS A 3 -20.36 -10.20 20.16
CA HIS A 3 -19.84 -10.62 21.47
C HIS A 3 -20.17 -9.57 22.54
N PHE A 4 -20.26 -9.98 23.80
CA PHE A 4 -20.39 -9.04 24.92
C PHE A 4 -19.17 -8.13 24.98
N THR A 5 -19.38 -6.82 25.11
CA THR A 5 -18.32 -5.85 25.40
C THR A 5 -17.82 -6.02 26.83
N VAL A 6 -16.69 -5.40 27.15
CA VAL A 6 -16.17 -5.39 28.52
C VAL A 6 -17.17 -4.70 29.47
N GLU A 7 -17.77 -3.58 29.08
CA GLU A 7 -18.76 -2.89 29.94
C GLU A 7 -20.00 -3.75 30.18
N GLN A 8 -20.49 -4.45 29.14
CA GLN A 8 -21.64 -5.34 29.28
C GLN A 8 -21.36 -6.50 30.24
N ARG A 9 -20.12 -7.00 30.31
CA ARG A 9 -19.74 -8.05 31.27
C ARG A 9 -19.69 -7.54 32.70
N TYR A 10 -19.14 -6.35 32.94
CA TYR A 10 -19.17 -5.74 34.27
C TYR A 10 -20.59 -5.44 34.73
N LYS A 11 -21.45 -4.94 33.83
CA LYS A 11 -22.88 -4.73 34.13
C LYS A 11 -23.58 -6.04 34.48
N LEU A 12 -23.30 -7.11 33.74
CA LEU A 12 -23.83 -8.45 34.04
C LEU A 12 -23.38 -8.97 35.41
N GLU A 13 -22.08 -8.85 35.72
CA GLU A 13 -21.54 -9.24 37.04
C GLU A 13 -22.22 -8.48 38.18
N PHE A 14 -22.32 -7.16 38.07
CA PHE A 14 -22.96 -6.30 39.06
C PHE A 14 -24.44 -6.68 39.30
N LEU A 15 -25.23 -6.83 38.23
CA LEU A 15 -26.64 -7.18 38.36
C LEU A 15 -26.85 -8.60 38.89
N MET A 16 -25.95 -9.54 38.59
CA MET A 16 -25.97 -10.88 39.17
C MET A 16 -25.69 -10.87 40.68
N GLN A 17 -24.78 -10.01 41.14
CA GLN A 17 -24.52 -9.83 42.58
C GLN A 17 -25.73 -9.24 43.32
N GLN A 18 -26.53 -8.44 42.63
CA GLN A 18 -27.81 -7.91 43.15
C GLN A 18 -28.98 -8.92 43.06
N ASN A 19 -28.74 -10.17 42.65
CA ASN A 19 -29.77 -11.20 42.47
C ASN A 19 -30.90 -10.82 41.50
N VAL A 20 -30.64 -9.94 40.53
CA VAL A 20 -31.61 -9.57 39.49
C VAL A 20 -31.88 -10.78 38.58
N SER A 21 -33.14 -10.93 38.13
CA SER A 21 -33.52 -12.04 37.25
C SER A 21 -32.82 -11.94 35.89
N LYS A 22 -32.43 -13.08 35.30
CA LYS A 22 -31.73 -13.10 33.99
C LYS A 22 -32.57 -12.49 32.86
N ALA A 23 -33.90 -12.55 32.99
CA ALA A 23 -34.83 -11.89 32.06
C ALA A 23 -34.72 -10.36 32.16
N GLN A 24 -34.69 -9.81 33.37
CA GLN A 24 -34.52 -8.38 33.58
C GLN A 24 -33.14 -7.90 33.15
N ILE A 25 -32.08 -8.65 33.47
CA ILE A 25 -30.71 -8.33 33.02
C ILE A 25 -30.63 -8.27 31.48
N ALA A 26 -31.33 -9.19 30.80
CA ALA A 26 -31.37 -9.21 29.34
C ALA A 26 -32.00 -7.93 28.75
N VAL A 27 -33.09 -7.45 29.37
CA VAL A 27 -33.72 -6.16 29.03
C VAL A 27 -32.76 -4.99 29.31
N ASP A 28 -32.14 -4.96 30.49
CA ASP A 28 -31.27 -3.86 30.92
C ASP A 28 -29.97 -3.73 30.10
N ILE A 29 -29.42 -4.86 29.62
CA ILE A 29 -28.23 -4.92 28.76
C ILE A 29 -28.63 -4.80 27.27
N ASN A 30 -29.93 -4.84 26.97
CA ASN A 30 -30.50 -4.85 25.62
C ASN A 30 -29.96 -5.99 24.74
N VAL A 31 -30.07 -7.22 25.25
CA VAL A 31 -29.66 -8.46 24.58
C VAL A 31 -30.70 -9.54 24.78
N HIS A 32 -30.77 -10.51 23.86
CA HIS A 32 -31.67 -11.64 24.03
C HIS A 32 -31.29 -12.48 25.27
N ILE A 33 -32.28 -12.99 26.00
CA ILE A 33 -32.06 -13.78 27.23
C ILE A 33 -31.14 -14.99 27.01
N SER A 34 -31.23 -15.66 25.86
CA SER A 34 -30.33 -16.78 25.53
C SER A 34 -28.87 -16.36 25.45
N SER A 35 -28.57 -15.10 25.12
CA SER A 35 -27.21 -14.57 25.06
C SER A 35 -26.61 -14.45 26.45
N ILE A 36 -27.40 -14.07 27.45
CA ILE A 36 -27.00 -14.06 28.87
C ILE A 36 -26.66 -15.49 29.33
N TYR A 37 -27.56 -16.45 29.08
CA TYR A 37 -27.31 -17.85 29.43
C TYR A 37 -26.05 -18.40 28.75
N ARG A 38 -25.86 -18.12 27.45
CA ARG A 38 -24.68 -18.56 26.71
C ARG A 38 -23.40 -17.91 27.24
N GLU A 39 -23.43 -16.62 27.58
CA GLU A 39 -22.29 -15.89 28.15
C GLU A 39 -21.89 -16.52 29.49
N ILE A 40 -22.83 -16.66 30.43
CA ILE A 40 -22.60 -17.25 31.75
C ILE A 40 -22.06 -18.68 31.60
N LYS A 41 -22.73 -19.54 30.82
CA LYS A 41 -22.31 -20.93 30.62
C LYS A 41 -20.90 -21.06 30.06
N ARG A 42 -20.51 -20.15 29.16
CA ARG A 42 -19.22 -20.21 28.46
C ARG A 42 -18.07 -19.60 29.24
N ASN A 43 -18.34 -18.74 30.21
CA ASN A 43 -17.35 -17.83 30.77
C ASN A 43 -17.26 -17.82 32.31
N SER A 44 -18.16 -18.50 33.01
CA SER A 44 -18.09 -18.65 34.47
C SER A 44 -16.87 -19.48 34.88
N ASP A 45 -16.45 -19.34 36.13
CA ASP A 45 -15.42 -20.17 36.74
C ASP A 45 -15.90 -21.62 36.85
N GLU A 46 -15.06 -22.57 36.46
CA GLU A 46 -15.40 -24.00 36.43
C GLU A 46 -15.40 -24.60 37.84
N ARG A 47 -14.70 -23.99 38.80
CA ARG A 47 -14.57 -24.52 40.16
C ARG A 47 -15.78 -24.25 41.04
N ASN A 48 -16.40 -23.08 40.88
CA ASN A 48 -17.48 -22.62 41.75
C ASN A 48 -18.68 -22.03 40.99
N SER A 49 -18.68 -22.11 39.65
CA SER A 49 -19.73 -21.54 38.79
C SER A 49 -19.98 -20.04 38.98
N ASN A 50 -19.04 -19.32 39.58
CA ASN A 50 -19.18 -17.88 39.79
C ASN A 50 -18.84 -17.11 38.50
N TYR A 51 -19.66 -16.12 38.17
CA TYR A 51 -19.42 -15.26 37.01
C TYR A 51 -18.61 -14.02 37.42
N ARG A 52 -17.44 -13.85 36.81
CA ARG A 52 -16.58 -12.66 36.99
C ARG A 52 -16.26 -12.04 35.64
N ALA A 53 -16.48 -10.73 35.48
CA ALA A 53 -16.35 -10.06 34.18
C ALA A 53 -14.91 -10.15 33.63
N ASP A 54 -13.90 -10.02 34.49
CA ASP A 54 -12.49 -10.13 34.12
C ASP A 54 -12.13 -11.53 33.63
N LEU A 55 -12.63 -12.56 34.31
CA LEU A 55 -12.41 -13.94 33.91
C LEU A 55 -13.10 -14.22 32.57
N ALA A 56 -14.33 -13.74 32.42
CA ALA A 56 -15.11 -13.90 31.20
C ALA A 56 -14.43 -13.25 29.99
N SER A 57 -13.91 -12.03 30.16
CA SER A 57 -13.14 -11.34 29.13
C SER A 57 -11.86 -12.12 28.76
N ARG A 58 -11.11 -12.60 29.75
CA ARG A 58 -9.91 -13.43 29.51
C ARG A 58 -10.23 -14.73 28.79
N LYS A 59 -11.26 -15.48 29.21
CA LYS A 59 -11.71 -16.73 28.55
C LYS A 59 -12.15 -16.45 27.10
N CYS A 60 -12.89 -15.37 26.87
CA CYS A 60 -13.31 -14.97 25.52
C CYS A 60 -12.10 -14.66 24.62
N ASN A 61 -11.17 -13.82 25.09
CA ASN A 61 -9.98 -13.45 24.35
C ASN A 61 -9.08 -14.65 24.06
N LYS A 62 -8.90 -15.55 25.03
CA LYS A 62 -8.16 -16.81 24.86
C LYS A 62 -8.77 -17.65 23.75
N ARG A 63 -10.10 -17.89 23.77
CA ARG A 63 -10.79 -18.62 22.69
C ARG A 63 -10.64 -17.94 21.34
N HIS A 64 -10.69 -16.61 21.25
CA HIS A 64 -10.48 -15.90 19.98
C HIS A 64 -9.04 -16.02 19.45
N LYS A 65 -8.06 -16.10 20.36
CA LYS A 65 -6.65 -16.30 20.03
C LYS A 65 -6.39 -17.73 19.55
N GLU A 66 -6.97 -18.72 20.23
CA GLU A 66 -6.76 -20.15 19.99
C GLU A 66 -7.67 -20.73 18.90
N LYS A 67 -8.78 -20.05 18.57
CA LYS A 67 -9.70 -20.51 17.53
C LYS A 67 -8.90 -20.78 16.25
N PRO A 68 -9.04 -21.97 15.63
CA PRO A 68 -8.39 -22.25 14.37
C PRO A 68 -8.79 -21.20 13.34
N LYS A 69 -7.79 -20.57 12.74
CA LYS A 69 -7.94 -19.61 11.65
C LYS A 69 -7.44 -20.30 10.39
N ASN A 70 -8.12 -20.13 9.27
CA ASN A 70 -7.61 -20.59 7.99
C ASN A 70 -6.28 -19.87 7.72
N GLN A 71 -5.18 -20.61 7.73
CA GLN A 71 -3.86 -20.11 7.39
C GLN A 71 -3.52 -20.53 5.97
N CYS A 72 -4.01 -19.75 4.99
CA CYS A 72 -3.63 -19.95 3.59
C CYS A 72 -2.17 -19.53 3.30
N PHE A 73 -1.55 -18.80 4.23
CA PHE A 73 -0.16 -18.36 4.13
C PHE A 73 0.75 -19.20 5.03
N SER A 74 0.91 -20.47 4.64
CA SER A 74 1.80 -21.43 5.32
C SER A 74 3.26 -20.99 5.23
N ASN A 75 4.13 -21.60 6.03
CA ASN A 75 5.57 -21.31 5.99
C ASN A 75 6.16 -21.68 4.62
N GLU A 76 5.69 -22.77 4.00
CA GLU A 76 6.09 -23.16 2.64
C GLU A 76 5.78 -22.06 1.61
N ILE A 77 4.59 -21.46 1.68
CA ILE A 77 4.22 -20.36 0.77
C ILE A 77 5.00 -19.08 1.10
N LYS A 78 5.30 -18.81 2.36
CA LYS A 78 6.18 -17.68 2.74
C LYS A 78 7.58 -17.84 2.17
N ASP A 79 8.14 -19.04 2.22
CA ASP A 79 9.47 -19.33 1.68
C ASP A 79 9.46 -19.23 0.15
N TYR A 80 8.43 -19.76 -0.51
CA TYR A 80 8.22 -19.60 -1.95
C TYR A 80 8.14 -18.13 -2.36
N VAL A 81 7.29 -17.35 -1.68
CA VAL A 81 7.14 -15.90 -1.92
C VAL A 81 8.47 -15.17 -1.68
N SER A 82 9.16 -15.45 -0.58
CA SER A 82 10.41 -14.76 -0.22
C SER A 82 11.51 -14.99 -1.26
N LYS A 83 11.66 -16.24 -1.75
CA LYS A 83 12.60 -16.58 -2.83
C LYS A 83 12.30 -15.82 -4.12
N LEU A 84 11.02 -15.72 -4.51
CA LEU A 84 10.63 -15.01 -5.72
C LEU A 84 10.78 -13.49 -5.59
N ILE A 85 10.47 -12.93 -4.42
CA ILE A 85 10.74 -11.52 -4.13
C ILE A 85 12.24 -11.24 -4.23
N GLN A 86 13.11 -12.07 -3.65
CA GLN A 86 14.56 -11.92 -3.77
C GLN A 86 15.08 -12.05 -5.21
N ALA A 87 14.34 -12.76 -6.07
CA ALA A 87 14.58 -12.83 -7.51
C ALA A 87 13.90 -11.68 -8.31
N ASP A 88 13.51 -10.60 -7.61
CA ASP A 88 12.91 -9.37 -8.16
C ASP A 88 11.56 -9.56 -8.89
N TYR A 89 10.80 -10.62 -8.56
CA TYR A 89 9.41 -10.76 -9.01
C TYR A 89 8.51 -9.79 -8.24
N SER A 90 7.56 -9.16 -8.92
CA SER A 90 6.49 -8.41 -8.25
C SER A 90 5.47 -9.34 -7.57
N PRO A 91 4.80 -8.90 -6.49
CA PRO A 91 3.72 -9.68 -5.85
C PRO A 91 2.64 -10.18 -6.82
N GLU A 92 2.27 -9.38 -7.82
CA GLU A 92 1.30 -9.74 -8.86
C GLU A 92 1.87 -10.83 -9.79
N GLN A 93 3.15 -10.75 -10.16
CA GLN A 93 3.81 -11.80 -10.94
C GLN A 93 3.94 -13.10 -10.15
N ILE A 94 4.15 -13.05 -8.83
CA ILE A 94 4.19 -14.23 -7.98
C ILE A 94 2.84 -14.95 -8.00
N VAL A 95 1.74 -14.20 -7.84
CA VAL A 95 0.39 -14.77 -7.97
C VAL A 95 0.19 -15.40 -9.35
N GLY A 96 0.53 -14.68 -10.42
CA GLY A 96 0.42 -15.21 -11.78
C GLY A 96 1.27 -16.46 -12.03
N LYS A 97 2.48 -16.52 -11.47
CA LYS A 97 3.37 -17.69 -11.56
C LYS A 97 2.81 -18.88 -10.77
N SER A 98 2.34 -18.65 -9.55
CA SER A 98 1.75 -19.70 -8.72
C SER A 98 0.54 -20.36 -9.37
N LEU A 99 -0.31 -19.59 -10.06
CA LEU A 99 -1.45 -20.10 -10.83
C LEU A 99 -1.00 -21.02 -11.98
N LYS A 100 0.08 -20.67 -12.68
CA LYS A 100 0.66 -21.50 -13.75
C LYS A 100 1.29 -22.79 -13.23
N GLU A 101 1.87 -22.74 -12.03
CA GLU A 101 2.54 -23.88 -11.38
C GLU A 101 1.56 -24.76 -10.58
N GLY A 102 0.26 -24.42 -10.53
CA GLY A 102 -0.73 -25.16 -9.74
C GLY A 102 -0.56 -25.02 -8.22
N ILE A 103 0.21 -24.03 -7.77
CA ILE A 103 0.49 -23.78 -6.35
C ILE A 103 -0.62 -22.88 -5.79
N ASN A 104 -1.30 -23.35 -4.75
CA ASN A 104 -2.33 -22.55 -4.06
C ASN A 104 -1.67 -21.43 -3.23
N CYS A 105 -1.48 -20.26 -3.83
CA CYS A 105 -0.85 -19.10 -3.22
C CYS A 105 -1.88 -18.08 -2.70
N VAL A 106 -1.41 -17.15 -1.87
CA VAL A 106 -2.21 -16.04 -1.36
C VAL A 106 -2.29 -14.91 -2.38
N CYS A 107 -3.30 -14.04 -2.25
CA CYS A 107 -3.41 -12.84 -3.11
C CYS A 107 -2.23 -11.87 -2.91
N HIS A 108 -1.96 -11.04 -3.93
CA HIS A 108 -0.86 -10.08 -3.95
C HIS A 108 -0.91 -9.09 -2.77
N GLU A 109 -2.10 -8.70 -2.31
CA GLU A 109 -2.28 -7.86 -1.12
C GLU A 109 -1.75 -8.52 0.17
N THR A 110 -1.92 -9.83 0.31
CA THR A 110 -1.35 -10.59 1.45
C THR A 110 0.17 -10.61 1.37
N ILE A 111 0.74 -10.75 0.17
CA ILE A 111 2.19 -10.67 -0.08
C ILE A 111 2.71 -9.27 0.26
N TYR A 112 2.01 -8.20 -0.12
CA TYR A 112 2.40 -6.83 0.27
C TYR A 112 2.40 -6.64 1.79
N LYS A 113 1.35 -7.12 2.48
CA LYS A 113 1.28 -7.07 3.96
C LYS A 113 2.42 -7.85 4.60
N PHE A 114 2.79 -8.99 4.04
CA PHE A 114 3.93 -9.78 4.48
C PHE A 114 5.25 -9.01 4.37
N ILE A 115 5.54 -8.43 3.19
CA ILE A 115 6.75 -7.64 2.95
C ILE A 115 6.79 -6.40 3.86
N LEU A 116 5.64 -5.76 4.11
CA LEU A 116 5.56 -4.62 5.01
C LEU A 116 5.81 -5.02 6.48
N ASN A 117 5.31 -6.19 6.89
CA ASN A 117 5.57 -6.72 8.22
C ASN A 117 7.04 -7.13 8.40
N ASP A 118 7.64 -7.77 7.39
CA ASP A 118 9.07 -8.06 7.32
C ASP A 118 9.91 -6.78 7.49
N LYS A 119 9.58 -5.73 6.74
CA LYS A 119 10.20 -4.40 6.90
C LYS A 119 10.08 -3.83 8.32
N LYS A 120 8.92 -3.96 8.97
CA LYS A 120 8.74 -3.51 10.36
C LYS A 120 9.62 -4.27 11.34
N ASN A 121 9.96 -5.52 11.02
CA ASN A 121 10.86 -6.37 11.78
C ASN A 121 12.32 -6.29 11.29
N ALA A 122 12.70 -5.18 10.63
CA ALA A 122 14.04 -4.92 10.09
C ALA A 122 14.50 -5.87 8.95
N GLY A 123 13.58 -6.58 8.30
CA GLY A 123 13.85 -7.36 7.11
C GLY A 123 14.03 -6.53 5.83
N ASP A 124 14.48 -7.18 4.76
CA ASP A 124 14.96 -6.54 3.54
C ASP A 124 14.17 -6.88 2.27
N LEU A 125 13.12 -7.71 2.35
CA LEU A 125 12.30 -8.09 1.19
C LEU A 125 11.75 -6.87 0.43
N HIS A 126 11.47 -5.79 1.15
CA HIS A 126 10.98 -4.54 0.58
C HIS A 126 11.96 -3.84 -0.37
N LYS A 127 13.26 -4.16 -0.31
CA LYS A 127 14.29 -3.58 -1.18
C LYS A 127 14.24 -4.13 -2.60
N HIS A 128 13.68 -5.33 -2.77
CA HIS A 128 13.49 -6.01 -4.06
C HIS A 128 12.23 -5.57 -4.81
N LEU A 129 11.38 -4.75 -4.18
CA LEU A 129 10.25 -4.16 -4.89
C LEU A 129 10.75 -3.10 -5.88
N ARG A 130 10.28 -3.19 -7.13
CA ARG A 130 10.60 -2.20 -8.20
C ARG A 130 10.40 -0.75 -7.78
N SER A 131 9.35 -0.48 -7.01
CA SER A 131 9.02 0.86 -6.53
C SER A 131 9.72 1.23 -5.22
N LYS A 132 10.55 0.34 -4.64
CA LYS A 132 11.28 0.49 -3.36
C LYS A 132 10.41 1.05 -2.23
N VAL A 133 9.14 0.65 -2.18
CA VAL A 133 8.11 1.20 -1.27
C VAL A 133 8.08 2.73 -1.34
N LYS A 134 8.03 3.31 -2.55
CA LYS A 134 7.73 4.73 -2.72
C LYS A 134 6.42 5.01 -2.02
N ILE A 135 6.49 5.81 -0.96
CA ILE A 135 5.33 6.33 -0.26
C ILE A 135 4.62 7.21 -1.29
N TYR A 136 3.48 6.75 -1.80
CA TYR A 136 2.62 7.60 -2.64
C TYR A 136 2.39 8.92 -1.90
N ARG A 137 2.59 10.05 -2.58
CA ARG A 137 2.29 11.36 -1.99
C ARG A 137 0.86 11.30 -1.48
N LYS A 138 0.64 11.69 -0.21
CA LYS A 138 -0.71 11.75 0.35
C LYS A 138 -1.58 12.63 -0.55
N ARG A 139 -2.80 12.19 -0.84
CA ARG A 139 -3.78 12.98 -1.59
C ARG A 139 -3.97 14.31 -0.86
N GLY A 140 -3.67 15.43 -1.52
CA GLY A 140 -3.68 16.77 -0.91
C GLY A 140 -2.31 17.32 -0.49
N ALA A 141 -1.20 16.60 -0.70
CA ALA A 141 0.14 17.18 -0.56
C ALA A 141 0.31 18.37 -1.52
N LEU A 142 0.92 19.46 -1.03
CA LEU A 142 1.20 20.66 -1.82
C LEU A 142 1.90 20.28 -3.12
N LYS A 143 1.42 20.83 -4.25
CA LYS A 143 2.06 20.64 -5.56
C LYS A 143 3.46 21.26 -5.53
N ASP A 144 4.36 20.71 -6.35
CA ASP A 144 5.74 21.19 -6.46
C ASP A 144 5.76 22.71 -6.73
N LYS A 145 6.50 23.45 -5.90
CA LYS A 145 6.58 24.93 -5.91
C LYS A 145 7.39 25.50 -7.08
N ARG A 146 7.93 24.66 -7.97
CA ARG A 146 8.83 25.07 -9.05
C ARG A 146 8.16 25.92 -10.15
N GLY A 147 6.85 26.13 -10.09
CA GLY A 147 6.09 26.89 -11.09
C GLY A 147 6.03 26.15 -12.42
N LEU A 148 5.08 26.54 -13.27
CA LEU A 148 5.05 26.15 -14.68
C LEU A 148 5.56 27.34 -15.50
N ILE A 149 6.15 27.08 -16.67
CA ILE A 149 6.51 28.14 -17.61
C ILE A 149 5.21 28.84 -18.04
N VAL A 150 5.11 30.13 -17.72
CA VAL A 150 3.93 30.96 -18.03
C VAL A 150 3.82 31.11 -19.54
N GLY A 151 2.62 30.90 -20.09
CA GLY A 151 2.36 31.04 -21.52
C GLY A 151 3.00 29.95 -22.40
N ARG A 152 3.43 28.82 -21.83
CA ARG A 152 3.94 27.71 -22.65
C ARG A 152 2.86 27.22 -23.63
N VAL A 153 3.23 27.08 -24.89
CA VAL A 153 2.39 26.41 -25.89
C VAL A 153 2.66 24.92 -25.78
N GLY A 154 1.62 24.15 -25.46
CA GLY A 154 1.71 22.70 -25.37
C GLY A 154 1.93 22.04 -26.74
N ILE A 155 2.47 20.82 -26.72
CA ILE A 155 2.71 20.00 -27.93
C ILE A 155 1.41 19.68 -28.66
N GLU A 156 0.31 19.59 -27.91
CA GLU A 156 -1.05 19.38 -28.40
C GLU A 156 -1.54 20.50 -29.34
N ASN A 157 -0.96 21.70 -29.28
CA ASN A 157 -1.33 22.84 -30.11
C ASN A 157 -0.45 22.98 -31.36
N ARG A 158 0.39 22.00 -31.68
CA ARG A 158 1.22 22.03 -32.90
C ARG A 158 0.33 22.00 -34.15
N PRO A 159 0.67 22.77 -35.21
CA PRO A 159 0.01 22.63 -36.50
C PRO A 159 0.07 21.18 -37.01
N THR A 160 -0.99 20.73 -37.67
CA THR A 160 -1.11 19.34 -38.16
C THR A 160 -0.03 18.98 -39.17
N GLU A 161 0.40 19.93 -39.99
CA GLU A 161 1.51 19.82 -40.95
C GLU A 161 2.83 19.31 -40.32
N VAL A 162 3.10 19.63 -39.05
CA VAL A 162 4.31 19.18 -38.33
C VAL A 162 4.30 17.66 -38.09
N ALA A 163 3.11 17.05 -38.03
CA ALA A 163 2.97 15.61 -37.89
C ALA A 163 3.25 14.87 -39.21
N GLU A 164 3.11 15.54 -40.35
CA GLU A 164 3.31 14.97 -41.68
C GLU A 164 4.79 14.81 -42.04
N LYS A 165 5.69 15.55 -41.36
CA LYS A 165 7.15 15.40 -41.50
C LYS A 165 7.67 15.57 -42.93
N HIS A 166 7.07 16.47 -43.70
CA HIS A 166 7.43 16.67 -45.12
C HIS A 166 8.38 17.85 -45.38
N ARG A 167 8.62 18.73 -44.40
CA ARG A 167 9.49 19.91 -44.58
C ARG A 167 10.63 19.94 -43.57
N PHE A 168 11.73 20.55 -44.00
CA PHE A 168 12.82 20.92 -43.10
C PHE A 168 12.45 22.16 -42.28
N GLY A 169 12.89 22.21 -41.02
CA GLY A 169 12.76 23.37 -40.13
C GLY A 169 11.83 23.18 -38.94
N ASP A 170 11.16 22.02 -38.83
CA ASP A 170 10.38 21.67 -37.64
C ASP A 170 11.34 21.06 -36.58
N LEU A 171 12.01 21.95 -35.83
CA LEU A 171 13.07 21.59 -34.90
C LEU A 171 12.54 21.22 -33.50
N GLU A 172 13.08 20.14 -32.94
CA GLU A 172 12.91 19.77 -31.53
C GLU A 172 14.21 19.97 -30.77
N ILE A 173 14.13 20.76 -29.69
CA ILE A 173 15.28 21.12 -28.87
C ILE A 173 15.14 20.46 -27.49
N ASP A 174 16.12 19.64 -27.13
CA ASP A 174 16.19 18.94 -25.86
C ASP A 174 17.53 19.22 -25.15
N LEU A 175 17.54 19.02 -23.82
CA LEU A 175 18.73 19.09 -22.99
C LEU A 175 18.93 17.78 -22.22
N VAL A 176 20.01 17.08 -22.52
CA VAL A 176 20.45 15.93 -21.72
C VAL A 176 21.31 16.45 -20.57
N ILE A 177 20.80 16.33 -19.35
CA ILE A 177 21.50 16.81 -18.15
C ILE A 177 22.55 15.79 -17.71
N GLY A 178 23.78 16.26 -17.51
CA GLY A 178 24.88 15.42 -17.03
C GLY A 178 24.69 14.94 -15.59
N LYS A 179 25.52 13.96 -15.19
CA LYS A 179 25.55 13.44 -13.82
C LYS A 179 25.74 14.58 -12.82
N ASP A 180 25.04 14.49 -11.69
CA ASP A 180 25.09 15.50 -10.61
C ASP A 180 24.73 16.92 -11.08
N HIS A 181 23.94 17.04 -12.16
CA HIS A 181 23.58 18.31 -12.81
C HIS A 181 24.78 19.11 -13.35
N LYS A 182 25.91 18.46 -13.60
CA LYS A 182 27.12 19.10 -14.15
C LYS A 182 27.13 18.97 -15.67
N GLY A 183 27.13 20.11 -16.37
CA GLY A 183 27.07 20.16 -17.82
C GLY A 183 25.72 19.74 -18.40
N ALA A 184 25.53 20.07 -19.66
CA ALA A 184 24.41 19.57 -20.46
C ALA A 184 24.84 19.31 -21.90
N LEU A 185 24.11 18.46 -22.60
CA LEU A 185 24.19 18.31 -24.04
C LEU A 185 22.92 18.90 -24.63
N LEU A 186 23.08 19.99 -25.40
CA LEU A 186 22.03 20.55 -26.23
C LEU A 186 21.89 19.66 -27.47
N THR A 187 20.67 19.25 -27.77
CA THR A 187 20.33 18.49 -28.98
C THR A 187 19.23 19.21 -29.72
N ILE A 188 19.43 19.45 -31.01
CA ILE A 188 18.47 20.05 -31.93
C ILE A 188 18.25 19.04 -33.05
N ASN A 189 17.03 18.54 -33.19
CA ASN A 189 16.70 17.52 -34.18
C ASN A 189 15.61 18.04 -35.12
N ASP A 190 15.82 17.92 -36.42
CA ASP A 190 14.78 18.19 -37.41
C ASP A 190 13.85 16.98 -37.55
N ARG A 191 12.54 17.19 -37.43
CA ARG A 191 11.55 16.10 -37.38
C ARG A 191 11.34 15.36 -38.70
N ALA A 192 11.59 16.02 -39.84
CA ALA A 192 11.39 15.43 -41.16
C ALA A 192 12.60 14.62 -41.62
N THR A 193 13.79 15.20 -41.47
CA THR A 193 15.05 14.61 -41.93
C THR A 193 15.71 13.72 -40.88
N GLY A 194 15.40 13.91 -39.59
CA GLY A 194 16.10 13.26 -38.48
C GLY A 194 17.53 13.75 -38.29
N MET A 195 17.88 14.89 -38.92
CA MET A 195 19.21 15.47 -38.80
C MET A 195 19.42 16.03 -37.39
N LEU A 196 20.42 15.48 -36.70
CA LEU A 196 20.81 15.90 -35.36
C LEU A 196 21.97 16.89 -35.40
N GLN A 197 21.78 18.02 -34.75
CA GLN A 197 22.84 18.91 -34.32
C GLN A 197 22.95 18.84 -32.79
N MET A 198 24.16 18.75 -32.27
CA MET A 198 24.35 18.67 -30.82
C MET A 198 25.59 19.40 -30.36
N LYS A 199 25.52 19.99 -29.16
CA LYS A 199 26.62 20.75 -28.55
C LYS A 199 26.68 20.52 -27.06
N LYS A 200 27.87 20.19 -26.57
CA LYS A 200 28.14 20.14 -25.13
C LYS A 200 28.23 21.57 -24.59
N ILE A 201 27.49 21.85 -23.54
CA ILE A 201 27.47 23.15 -22.85
C ILE A 201 27.77 22.95 -21.36
N GLU A 202 28.29 24.00 -20.72
CA GLU A 202 28.76 23.94 -19.32
C GLU A 202 27.61 23.92 -18.30
N SER A 203 26.48 24.55 -18.63
CA SER A 203 25.31 24.66 -17.77
C SER A 203 24.02 24.73 -18.58
N LYS A 204 22.89 24.48 -17.92
CA LYS A 204 21.52 24.56 -18.45
C LYS A 204 20.92 25.98 -18.36
N ASP A 205 21.75 26.97 -18.04
CA ASP A 205 21.30 28.36 -17.91
C ASP A 205 20.80 28.90 -19.25
N ALA A 206 19.70 29.65 -19.20
CA ALA A 206 18.97 30.05 -20.40
C ALA A 206 19.83 30.82 -21.42
N GLU A 207 20.71 31.71 -20.94
CA GLU A 207 21.61 32.48 -21.82
C GLU A 207 22.66 31.61 -22.53
N ILE A 208 23.21 30.61 -21.83
CA ILE A 208 24.18 29.67 -22.41
C ILE A 208 23.51 28.81 -23.47
N VAL A 209 22.32 28.28 -23.16
CA VAL A 209 21.52 27.48 -24.10
C VAL A 209 21.15 28.30 -25.32
N LYS A 210 20.69 29.54 -25.13
CA LYS A 210 20.33 30.45 -26.23
C LYS A 210 21.51 30.73 -27.14
N LYS A 211 22.68 31.07 -26.59
CA LYS A 211 23.89 31.33 -27.38
C LYS A 211 24.30 30.09 -28.19
N ALA A 212 24.30 28.91 -27.55
CA ALA A 212 24.64 27.65 -28.19
C ALA A 212 23.63 27.20 -29.27
N THR A 213 22.40 27.71 -29.24
CA THR A 213 21.36 27.40 -30.24
C THR A 213 21.52 28.20 -31.54
N ILE A 214 22.19 29.37 -31.48
CA ILE A 214 22.33 30.30 -32.61
C ILE A 214 23.69 30.12 -33.32
N GLU A 215 24.67 29.53 -32.64
CA GLU A 215 26.01 29.22 -33.18
C GLU A 215 25.99 28.05 -34.17
#